data_AF-A0A9D0AWJ2-F1
#
_entry.id   AF-A0A9D0AWJ2-F1
#
_cell.length_a   1.000
_cell.length_b   1.000
_cell.length_c   1.000
_cell.angle_alpha   90.00
_cell.angle_beta   90.00
_cell.angle_gamma   90.00
#
_symmetry.space_group_name_H-M   'P 1'
#
loop_
_entity.id
_entity.type
_entity.pdbx_description
1 polymer ?
#
loop_
_entity_poly.entity_id
_entity_poly.type
_entity_poly.pdbx_seq_one_letter_code
_entity_poly.pdbx_strand_id
1 'polypeptide(L)'
;MSHTAKNYANLDFPLNVFAYCLCMQEGQVDYLHYGLFDENESIQDAKIAQQRATDFLLAKLPKPCRILEIGVGLGTTASQLAKLGYIVTAISPDQKQIAIAKNNVADKVKLECTTLEEFTAPNNSFDVILLQESAQYLNVLALFNKVHGLLTTNGLVFIADEIGLRRTETDTPNELPLLDYTIAQAQRCGFKLTEQVDLSKQAAPSVDYLLWVIAKYRTNILLDLQLESSILTELETSLQKYQQKYLAGIYGYVFLQFTKTVTPRWQINIITVQDIPAVCNLFNEVFAPETMTPEFWHWKYGDNRELCIVAWHNNKIVGYLGGIKKEIYYFGQPKFAVQIADVMVSRQERAVLT
;
A
#
# COMPACT_ATOMS: atom_id res chain seq x y z
N MET A 1 -4.15 -23.45 -24.29
CA MET A 1 -4.42 -22.04 -23.92
C MET A 1 -5.01 -21.24 -25.09
N SER A 2 -6.08 -20.49 -24.84
CA SER A 2 -6.49 -19.38 -25.70
C SER A 2 -5.40 -18.29 -25.72
N HIS A 3 -5.36 -17.45 -26.75
CA HIS A 3 -4.36 -16.37 -26.85
C HIS A 3 -4.43 -15.40 -25.66
N THR A 4 -5.62 -15.17 -25.12
CA THR A 4 -5.89 -14.26 -23.99
C THR A 4 -5.27 -14.76 -22.68
N ALA A 5 -5.38 -16.07 -22.36
CA ALA A 5 -4.82 -16.62 -21.11
C ALA A 5 -3.28 -16.55 -21.06
N LYS A 6 -2.61 -16.57 -22.22
CA LYS A 6 -1.14 -16.44 -22.31
C LYS A 6 -0.64 -15.06 -21.87
N ASN A 7 -1.44 -14.01 -22.04
CA ASN A 7 -1.02 -12.65 -21.69
C ASN A 7 -0.87 -12.46 -20.18
N TYR A 8 -1.62 -13.23 -19.38
CA TYR A 8 -1.62 -13.11 -17.92
C TYR A 8 -0.66 -14.08 -17.22
N ALA A 9 -0.22 -15.13 -17.90
CA ALA A 9 0.71 -16.13 -17.34
C ALA A 9 2.04 -15.51 -16.88
N ASN A 10 2.43 -14.38 -17.49
CA ASN A 10 3.68 -13.71 -17.17
C ASN A 10 3.61 -12.83 -15.92
N LEU A 11 2.42 -12.48 -15.40
CA LEU A 11 2.29 -11.67 -14.18
C LEU A 11 3.04 -12.31 -13.00
N ASP A 12 3.40 -11.50 -12.01
CA ASP A 12 4.04 -12.04 -10.81
C ASP A 12 3.05 -12.87 -9.99
N PHE A 13 3.56 -13.91 -9.33
CA PHE A 13 2.77 -14.73 -8.43
C PHE A 13 2.39 -13.94 -7.16
N PRO A 14 1.15 -14.04 -6.64
CA PRO A 14 0.07 -14.92 -7.07
C PRO A 14 -0.89 -14.31 -8.12
N LEU A 15 -0.64 -13.09 -8.60
CA LEU A 15 -1.55 -12.40 -9.52
C LEU A 15 -1.71 -13.12 -10.87
N ASN A 16 -0.70 -13.84 -11.34
CA ASN A 16 -0.84 -14.70 -12.53
C ASN A 16 -1.89 -15.80 -12.35
N VAL A 17 -1.96 -16.44 -11.17
CA VAL A 17 -2.98 -17.45 -10.86
C VAL A 17 -4.36 -16.82 -10.84
N PHE A 18 -4.51 -15.67 -10.17
CA PHE A 18 -5.80 -14.98 -10.08
C PHE A 18 -6.30 -14.51 -11.45
N ALA A 19 -5.42 -13.89 -12.24
CA ALA A 19 -5.73 -13.47 -13.60
C ALA A 19 -6.08 -14.66 -14.51
N TYR A 20 -5.32 -15.77 -14.42
CA TYR A 20 -5.62 -16.98 -15.18
C TYR A 20 -7.00 -17.54 -14.83
N CYS A 21 -7.32 -17.63 -13.53
CA CYS A 21 -8.62 -18.11 -13.06
C CYS A 21 -9.78 -17.23 -13.56
N LEU A 22 -9.66 -15.91 -13.43
CA LEU A 22 -10.63 -14.95 -13.96
C LEU A 22 -10.79 -15.10 -15.47
N CYS A 23 -9.70 -15.23 -16.23
CA CYS A 23 -9.77 -15.43 -17.67
C CYS A 23 -10.48 -16.73 -18.05
N MET A 24 -10.25 -17.81 -17.30
CA MET A 24 -10.87 -19.12 -17.56
C MET A 24 -12.34 -19.18 -17.18
N GLN A 25 -12.73 -18.43 -16.16
CA GLN A 25 -14.09 -18.41 -15.61
C GLN A 25 -14.98 -17.36 -16.29
N GLU A 26 -14.45 -16.16 -16.53
CA GLU A 26 -15.19 -14.96 -16.98
C GLU A 26 -14.89 -14.57 -18.44
N GLY A 27 -13.93 -15.27 -19.08
CA GLY A 27 -13.50 -15.01 -20.47
C GLY A 27 -12.59 -13.80 -20.66
N GLN A 28 -12.48 -12.92 -19.65
CA GLN A 28 -11.59 -11.75 -19.65
C GLN A 28 -11.16 -11.38 -18.23
N VAL A 29 -10.14 -10.52 -18.10
CA VAL A 29 -9.66 -10.01 -16.82
C VAL A 29 -9.65 -8.49 -16.88
N ASP A 30 -10.59 -7.88 -16.19
CA ASP A 30 -10.70 -6.42 -16.08
C ASP A 30 -9.98 -5.92 -14.82
N TYR A 31 -10.07 -6.68 -13.73
CA TYR A 31 -9.58 -6.30 -12.41
C TYR A 31 -8.88 -7.46 -11.71
N LEU A 32 -7.97 -7.11 -10.79
CA LEU A 32 -7.30 -8.07 -9.89
C LEU A 32 -7.56 -7.78 -8.42
N HIS A 33 -8.44 -6.82 -8.14
CA HIS A 33 -8.86 -6.44 -6.80
C HIS A 33 -10.15 -7.20 -6.40
N TYR A 34 -10.54 -7.15 -5.14
CA TYR A 34 -11.77 -7.74 -4.62
C TYR A 34 -13.02 -7.02 -5.16
N GLY A 35 -14.13 -7.74 -5.12
CA GLY A 35 -15.44 -7.24 -5.52
C GLY A 35 -16.29 -6.91 -4.32
N LEU A 36 -17.24 -5.98 -4.47
CA LEU A 36 -18.27 -5.72 -3.47
C LEU A 36 -19.51 -6.52 -3.85
N PHE A 37 -19.78 -7.62 -3.15
CA PHE A 37 -20.94 -8.48 -3.41
C PHE A 37 -22.19 -7.93 -2.71
N ASP A 38 -23.34 -8.09 -3.37
CA ASP A 38 -24.65 -7.87 -2.75
C ASP A 38 -25.02 -9.05 -1.84
N GLU A 39 -25.97 -8.84 -0.92
CA GLU A 39 -26.39 -9.90 0.00
C GLU A 39 -26.99 -11.09 -0.76
N ASN A 40 -26.45 -12.29 -0.54
CA ASN A 40 -26.81 -13.54 -1.23
C ASN A 40 -26.44 -13.58 -2.73
N GLU A 41 -25.61 -12.66 -3.23
CA GLU A 41 -25.06 -12.76 -4.58
C GLU A 41 -24.17 -14.00 -4.72
N SER A 42 -24.16 -14.62 -5.89
CA SER A 42 -23.31 -15.79 -6.15
C SER A 42 -21.86 -15.35 -6.19
N ILE A 43 -20.96 -16.11 -5.55
CA ILE A 43 -19.51 -15.87 -5.68
C ILE A 43 -19.03 -15.95 -7.13
N GLN A 44 -19.77 -16.62 -8.01
CA GLN A 44 -19.44 -16.73 -9.43
C GLN A 44 -19.68 -15.41 -10.20
N ASP A 45 -20.37 -14.44 -9.60
CA ASP A 45 -20.59 -13.11 -10.19
C ASP A 45 -19.44 -12.14 -9.85
N ALA A 46 -18.24 -12.67 -9.57
CA ALA A 46 -17.09 -11.91 -9.11
C ALA A 46 -16.72 -10.73 -10.02
N LYS A 47 -16.87 -10.89 -11.34
CA LYS A 47 -16.64 -9.80 -12.31
C LYS A 47 -17.58 -8.61 -12.09
N ILE A 48 -18.87 -8.89 -11.83
CA ILE A 48 -19.87 -7.86 -11.56
C ILE A 48 -19.54 -7.18 -10.22
N ALA A 49 -19.19 -7.97 -9.20
CA ALA A 49 -18.78 -7.44 -7.91
C ALA A 49 -17.52 -6.58 -7.98
N GLN A 50 -16.53 -6.96 -8.80
CA GLN A 50 -15.33 -6.13 -9.06
C GLN A 50 -15.71 -4.80 -9.71
N GLN A 51 -16.53 -4.80 -10.76
CA GLN A 51 -16.99 -3.55 -11.36
C GLN A 51 -17.75 -2.69 -10.33
N ARG A 52 -18.58 -3.30 -9.48
CA ARG A 52 -19.30 -2.61 -8.39
C ARG A 52 -18.35 -1.94 -7.39
N ALA A 53 -17.22 -2.57 -7.07
CA ALA A 53 -16.18 -1.98 -6.22
C ALA A 53 -15.59 -0.70 -6.83
N THR A 54 -15.30 -0.74 -8.13
CA THR A 54 -14.81 0.43 -8.88
C THR A 54 -15.89 1.51 -8.99
N ASP A 55 -17.13 1.14 -9.31
CA ASP A 55 -18.26 2.08 -9.40
C ASP A 55 -18.50 2.81 -8.07
N PHE A 56 -18.36 2.10 -6.94
CA PHE A 56 -18.45 2.70 -5.61
C PHE A 56 -17.43 3.83 -5.40
N LEU A 57 -16.19 3.63 -5.85
CA LEU A 57 -15.14 4.66 -5.79
C LEU A 57 -15.45 5.82 -6.75
N LEU A 58 -15.83 5.52 -7.99
CA LEU A 58 -16.10 6.53 -9.01
C LEU A 58 -17.28 7.43 -8.62
N ALA A 59 -18.32 6.88 -8.00
CA ALA A 59 -19.50 7.62 -7.54
C ALA A 59 -19.18 8.67 -6.45
N LYS A 60 -18.04 8.54 -5.77
CA LYS A 60 -17.59 9.44 -4.71
C LYS A 60 -16.63 10.51 -5.17
N LEU A 61 -16.07 10.38 -6.38
CA LEU A 61 -15.12 11.34 -6.90
C LEU A 61 -15.78 12.71 -7.12
N PRO A 62 -15.03 13.81 -6.92
CA PRO A 62 -15.51 15.14 -7.30
C PRO A 62 -15.66 15.23 -8.83
N LYS A 63 -16.21 16.35 -9.33
CA LYS A 63 -16.21 16.64 -10.78
C LYS A 63 -14.82 16.42 -11.40
N PRO A 64 -14.73 16.08 -12.71
CA PRO A 64 -13.46 15.73 -13.36
C PRO A 64 -12.29 16.67 -13.02
N CYS A 65 -11.21 16.06 -12.55
CA CYS A 65 -10.03 16.73 -12.01
C CYS A 65 -8.74 15.92 -12.32
N ARG A 66 -7.60 16.32 -11.75
CA ARG A 66 -6.34 15.58 -11.90
C ARG A 66 -6.23 14.48 -10.86
N ILE A 67 -6.04 13.25 -11.31
CA ILE A 67 -5.93 12.06 -10.45
C ILE A 67 -4.55 11.43 -10.60
N LEU A 68 -3.93 11.07 -9.47
CA LEU A 68 -2.86 10.08 -9.43
C LEU A 68 -3.44 8.75 -8.95
N GLU A 69 -3.45 7.75 -9.82
CA GLU A 69 -3.77 6.38 -9.47
C GLU A 69 -2.48 5.61 -9.14
N ILE A 70 -2.38 5.08 -7.92
CA ILE A 70 -1.23 4.30 -7.47
C ILE A 70 -1.64 2.84 -7.48
N GLY A 71 -0.93 2.01 -8.23
CA GLY A 71 -1.28 0.61 -8.46
C GLY A 71 -2.29 0.44 -9.59
N VAL A 72 -1.94 0.89 -10.80
CA VAL A 72 -2.82 0.88 -12.00
C VAL A 72 -3.37 -0.50 -12.39
N GLY A 73 -2.77 -1.59 -11.90
CA GLY A 73 -3.15 -2.95 -12.25
C GLY A 73 -3.16 -3.17 -13.76
N LEU A 74 -4.32 -3.54 -14.30
CA LEU A 74 -4.50 -3.77 -15.74
C LEU A 74 -4.98 -2.53 -16.51
N GLY A 75 -5.08 -1.36 -15.86
CA GLY A 75 -5.45 -0.09 -16.49
C GLY A 75 -6.95 0.15 -16.69
N THR A 76 -7.81 -0.74 -16.21
CA THR A 76 -9.27 -0.61 -16.41
C THR A 76 -9.83 0.63 -15.70
N THR A 77 -9.49 0.83 -14.42
CA THR A 77 -9.93 2.01 -13.64
C THR A 77 -9.42 3.32 -14.26
N ALA A 78 -8.13 3.40 -14.59
CA ALA A 78 -7.55 4.53 -15.33
C ALA A 78 -8.30 4.85 -16.63
N SER A 79 -8.66 3.81 -17.40
CA SER A 79 -9.40 3.94 -18.67
C SER A 79 -10.81 4.48 -18.45
N GLN A 80 -11.52 4.01 -17.41
CA GLN A 80 -12.84 4.52 -17.05
C GLN A 80 -12.80 5.98 -16.59
N LEU A 81 -11.84 6.34 -15.73
CA LEU A 81 -11.60 7.71 -15.31
C LEU A 81 -11.33 8.65 -16.50
N ALA A 82 -10.45 8.25 -17.42
CA ALA A 82 -10.18 9.06 -18.61
C ALA A 82 -11.41 9.26 -19.51
N LYS A 83 -12.27 8.24 -19.64
CA LYS A 83 -13.55 8.33 -20.38
C LYS A 83 -14.54 9.28 -19.71
N LEU A 84 -14.53 9.35 -18.39
CA LEU A 84 -15.34 10.29 -17.60
C LEU A 84 -14.76 11.73 -17.60
N GLY A 85 -13.63 11.96 -18.27
CA GLY A 85 -13.04 13.29 -18.46
C GLY A 85 -11.99 13.70 -17.44
N TYR A 86 -11.58 12.80 -16.54
CA TYR A 86 -10.48 13.06 -15.60
C TYR A 86 -9.13 13.09 -16.32
N ILE A 87 -8.18 13.83 -15.77
CA ILE A 87 -6.78 13.84 -16.22
C ILE A 87 -6.03 12.85 -15.32
N VAL A 88 -5.67 11.69 -15.86
CA VAL A 88 -5.13 10.58 -15.07
C VAL A 88 -3.64 10.42 -15.31
N THR A 89 -2.87 10.45 -14.22
CA THR A 89 -1.54 9.84 -14.15
C THR A 89 -1.67 8.56 -13.36
N ALA A 90 -1.18 7.44 -13.88
CA ALA A 90 -1.27 6.14 -13.23
C ALA A 90 0.12 5.49 -13.14
N ILE A 91 0.44 4.94 -11.97
CA ILE A 91 1.74 4.34 -11.71
C ILE A 91 1.62 2.90 -11.21
N SER A 92 2.60 2.07 -11.53
CA SER A 92 2.83 0.77 -10.91
C SER A 92 4.31 0.41 -11.05
N PRO A 93 4.94 -0.26 -10.07
CA PRO A 93 6.31 -0.74 -10.20
C PRO A 93 6.42 -1.98 -11.10
N ASP A 94 5.31 -2.67 -11.38
CA ASP A 94 5.30 -3.90 -12.17
C ASP A 94 5.26 -3.58 -13.68
N GLN A 95 6.40 -3.79 -14.34
CA GLN A 95 6.56 -3.57 -15.79
C GLN A 95 5.57 -4.39 -16.64
N LYS A 96 5.15 -5.57 -16.16
CA LYS A 96 4.23 -6.47 -16.87
C LYS A 96 2.81 -5.96 -16.78
N GLN A 97 2.38 -5.50 -15.60
CA GLN A 97 1.13 -4.77 -15.43
C GLN A 97 1.08 -3.53 -16.32
N ILE A 98 2.15 -2.72 -16.32
CA ILE A 98 2.27 -1.54 -17.19
C ILE A 98 2.14 -1.92 -18.66
N ALA A 99 2.78 -3.00 -19.11
CA ALA A 99 2.67 -3.46 -20.50
C ALA A 99 1.23 -3.83 -20.89
N ILE A 100 0.48 -4.47 -19.97
CA ILE A 100 -0.94 -4.78 -20.19
C ILE A 100 -1.78 -3.50 -20.16
N ALA A 101 -1.59 -2.65 -19.15
CA ALA A 101 -2.31 -1.39 -18.99
C ALA A 101 -2.16 -0.47 -20.21
N LYS A 102 -0.97 -0.40 -20.83
CA LYS A 102 -0.74 0.35 -22.07
C LYS A 102 -1.69 -0.02 -23.21
N ASN A 103 -2.11 -1.29 -23.29
CA ASN A 103 -3.03 -1.75 -24.33
C ASN A 103 -4.50 -1.44 -23.99
N ASN A 104 -4.81 -1.18 -22.71
CA ASN A 104 -6.17 -0.99 -22.20
C ASN A 104 -6.53 0.48 -21.98
N VAL A 105 -5.54 1.35 -21.78
CA VAL A 105 -5.74 2.79 -21.60
C VAL A 105 -5.64 3.53 -22.93
N ALA A 106 -6.50 4.52 -23.13
CA ALA A 106 -6.39 5.43 -24.27
C ALA A 106 -5.21 6.40 -24.07
N ASP A 107 -4.76 7.06 -25.15
CA ASP A 107 -3.65 8.03 -25.18
C ASP A 107 -3.76 9.21 -24.17
N LYS A 108 -4.89 9.31 -23.46
CA LYS A 108 -5.17 10.34 -22.45
C LYS A 108 -4.67 9.99 -21.04
N VAL A 109 -4.25 8.76 -20.77
CA VAL A 109 -3.68 8.36 -19.47
C VAL A 109 -2.16 8.47 -19.52
N LYS A 110 -1.56 9.24 -18.61
CA LYS A 110 -0.11 9.24 -18.42
C LYS A 110 0.26 8.02 -17.57
N LEU A 111 0.90 7.03 -18.17
CA LEU A 111 1.26 5.78 -17.50
C LEU A 111 2.77 5.72 -17.25
N GLU A 112 3.19 5.48 -16.00
CA GLU A 112 4.60 5.38 -15.61
C GLU A 112 4.91 4.10 -14.84
N CYS A 113 6.00 3.43 -15.21
CA CYS A 113 6.51 2.27 -14.49
C CYS A 113 7.45 2.74 -13.38
N THR A 114 6.94 2.95 -12.17
CA THR A 114 7.70 3.48 -11.04
C THR A 114 7.00 3.18 -9.71
N THR A 115 7.76 3.16 -8.63
CA THR A 115 7.23 3.10 -7.25
C THR A 115 6.69 4.48 -6.83
N LEU A 116 5.89 4.53 -5.76
CA LEU A 116 5.46 5.82 -5.19
C LEU A 116 6.66 6.61 -4.63
N GLU A 117 7.63 5.90 -4.05
CA GLU A 117 8.85 6.45 -3.47
C GLU A 117 9.66 7.23 -4.53
N GLU A 118 9.84 6.63 -5.71
CA GLU A 118 10.61 7.21 -6.81
C GLU A 118 9.81 8.18 -7.69
N PHE A 119 8.48 8.08 -7.69
CA PHE A 119 7.63 8.95 -8.51
C PHE A 119 7.87 10.43 -8.18
N THR A 120 8.06 11.26 -9.22
CA THR A 120 8.27 12.70 -9.06
C THR A 120 7.27 13.50 -9.87
N ALA A 121 6.69 14.51 -9.23
CA ALA A 121 5.87 15.52 -9.86
C ALA A 121 6.00 16.83 -9.06
N PRO A 122 5.70 18.00 -9.67
CA PRO A 122 5.63 19.25 -8.92
C PRO A 122 4.67 19.16 -7.73
N ASN A 123 4.91 19.91 -6.67
CA ASN A 123 3.96 19.99 -5.56
C ASN A 123 2.59 20.48 -6.06
N ASN A 124 1.50 20.00 -5.44
CA ASN A 124 0.13 20.37 -5.80
C ASN A 124 -0.29 19.96 -7.24
N SER A 125 0.26 18.84 -7.73
CA SER A 125 -0.04 18.30 -9.07
C SER A 125 -1.37 17.57 -9.18
N PHE A 126 -1.93 17.10 -8.07
CA PHE A 126 -3.13 16.24 -8.08
C PHE A 126 -4.21 16.76 -7.15
N ASP A 127 -5.46 16.57 -7.56
CA ASP A 127 -6.63 16.93 -6.76
C ASP A 127 -7.15 15.71 -5.98
N VAL A 128 -6.97 14.51 -6.54
CA VAL A 128 -7.24 13.23 -5.88
C VAL A 128 -6.06 12.28 -6.08
N ILE A 129 -5.72 11.54 -5.03
CA ILE A 129 -4.85 10.36 -5.11
C ILE A 129 -5.69 9.13 -4.78
N LEU A 130 -5.72 8.17 -5.69
CA LEU A 130 -6.55 6.97 -5.62
C LEU A 130 -5.68 5.72 -5.43
N LEU A 131 -6.00 4.94 -4.41
CA LEU A 131 -5.40 3.63 -4.12
C LEU A 131 -6.52 2.60 -3.97
N GLN A 132 -6.60 1.66 -4.91
CA GLN A 132 -7.51 0.52 -4.83
C GLN A 132 -6.65 -0.74 -4.77
N GLU A 133 -6.59 -1.36 -3.59
CA GLU A 133 -5.75 -2.54 -3.29
C GLU A 133 -4.26 -2.36 -3.60
N SER A 134 -3.76 -1.15 -3.33
CA SER A 134 -2.34 -0.81 -3.46
C SER A 134 -1.74 -0.19 -2.21
N ALA A 135 -2.55 0.30 -1.27
CA ALA A 135 -2.08 0.92 -0.04
C ALA A 135 -1.52 -0.13 0.93
N GLN A 136 -2.05 -1.35 0.91
CA GLN A 136 -1.60 -2.47 1.75
C GLN A 136 -0.13 -2.87 1.53
N TYR A 137 0.44 -2.56 0.37
CA TYR A 137 1.85 -2.83 0.05
C TYR A 137 2.80 -1.69 0.41
N LEU A 138 2.27 -0.54 0.85
CA LEU A 138 3.05 0.67 1.09
C LEU A 138 3.29 0.88 2.58
N ASN A 139 4.46 1.43 2.91
CA ASN A 139 4.68 1.93 4.25
C ASN A 139 3.76 3.14 4.50
N VAL A 140 2.85 3.03 5.46
CA VAL A 140 1.82 4.04 5.76
C VAL A 140 2.42 5.44 6.00
N LEU A 141 3.54 5.54 6.72
CA LEU A 141 4.21 6.83 6.98
C LEU A 141 4.75 7.42 5.68
N ALA A 142 5.47 6.61 4.88
CA ALA A 142 6.01 7.04 3.60
C ALA A 142 4.90 7.47 2.62
N LEU A 143 3.82 6.68 2.54
CA LEU A 143 2.64 6.98 1.73
C LEU A 143 2.09 8.37 2.04
N PHE A 144 1.70 8.63 3.28
CA PHE A 144 1.04 9.89 3.63
C PHE A 144 1.98 11.10 3.50
N ASN A 145 3.27 10.97 3.83
CA ASN A 145 4.23 12.07 3.60
C ASN A 145 4.38 12.40 2.12
N LYS A 146 4.52 11.38 1.27
CA LYS A 146 4.70 11.57 -0.17
C LYS A 146 3.48 12.24 -0.79
N VAL A 147 2.29 11.68 -0.55
CA VAL A 147 1.03 12.15 -1.15
C VAL A 147 0.65 13.54 -0.65
N HIS A 148 1.05 13.93 0.57
CA HIS A 148 0.84 15.28 1.08
C HIS A 148 1.49 16.35 0.19
N GLY A 149 2.73 16.15 -0.29
CA GLY A 149 3.39 17.10 -1.20
C GLY A 149 2.74 17.17 -2.58
N LEU A 150 2.27 16.03 -3.08
CA LEU A 150 1.68 15.87 -4.40
C LEU A 150 0.27 16.48 -4.51
N LEU A 151 -0.51 16.46 -3.44
CA LEU A 151 -1.88 16.95 -3.42
C LEU A 151 -1.99 18.48 -3.36
N THR A 152 -2.99 19.04 -4.04
CA THR A 152 -3.42 20.43 -3.90
C THR A 152 -3.98 20.71 -2.50
N THR A 153 -4.15 22.00 -2.18
CA THR A 153 -4.87 22.40 -0.96
C THR A 153 -6.29 21.80 -0.97
N ASN A 154 -6.68 21.16 0.13
CA ASN A 154 -7.92 20.37 0.25
C ASN A 154 -8.03 19.17 -0.71
N GLY A 155 -6.93 18.73 -1.31
CA GLY A 155 -6.90 17.53 -2.14
C GLY A 155 -7.24 16.26 -1.33
N LEU A 156 -7.70 15.23 -2.01
CA LEU A 156 -8.27 14.03 -1.41
C LEU A 156 -7.37 12.81 -1.58
N VAL A 157 -7.34 11.92 -0.58
CA VAL A 157 -6.81 10.56 -0.72
C VAL A 157 -7.95 9.58 -0.56
N PHE A 158 -8.14 8.71 -1.54
CA PHE A 158 -9.12 7.62 -1.53
C PHE A 158 -8.37 6.31 -1.40
N ILE A 159 -8.69 5.52 -0.38
CA ILE A 159 -8.15 4.18 -0.17
C ILE A 159 -9.32 3.21 -0.10
N ALA A 160 -9.39 2.23 -1.00
CA ALA A 160 -10.22 1.05 -0.87
C ALA A 160 -9.32 -0.17 -0.84
N ASP A 161 -9.19 -0.83 0.31
CA ASP A 161 -8.17 -1.85 0.50
C ASP A 161 -8.53 -2.84 1.60
N GLU A 162 -7.86 -3.98 1.57
CA GLU A 162 -7.81 -4.89 2.71
C GLU A 162 -7.03 -4.25 3.86
N ILE A 163 -7.49 -4.47 5.09
CA ILE A 163 -6.87 -3.87 6.27
C ILE A 163 -6.97 -4.79 7.49
N GLY A 164 -5.98 -4.69 8.37
CA GLY A 164 -6.05 -5.31 9.69
C GLY A 164 -6.95 -4.50 10.62
N LEU A 165 -8.01 -5.12 11.14
CA LEU A 165 -8.91 -4.52 12.13
C LEU A 165 -8.36 -4.69 13.56
N ARG A 166 -7.62 -5.78 13.82
CA ARG A 166 -6.96 -6.05 15.09
C ARG A 166 -5.79 -7.02 14.89
N ARG A 167 -4.98 -7.21 15.94
CA ARG A 167 -3.92 -8.24 16.00
C ARG A 167 -4.27 -9.33 16.99
N THR A 168 -3.67 -10.49 16.77
CA THR A 168 -3.61 -11.66 17.65
C THR A 168 -2.16 -11.95 18.02
N GLU A 169 -1.93 -12.79 19.02
CA GLU A 169 -0.57 -13.15 19.47
C GLU A 169 0.28 -13.85 18.40
N THR A 170 -0.38 -14.45 17.40
CA THR A 170 0.26 -15.16 16.30
C THR A 170 0.50 -14.28 15.07
N ASP A 171 -0.07 -13.07 15.03
CA ASP A 171 0.13 -12.16 13.90
C ASP A 171 1.55 -11.58 13.92
N THR A 172 2.13 -11.46 12.72
CA THR A 172 3.49 -10.92 12.55
C THR A 172 3.47 -9.42 12.19
N PRO A 173 4.62 -8.73 12.24
CA PRO A 173 4.70 -7.34 11.77
C PRO A 173 4.41 -7.15 10.27
N ASN A 174 4.47 -8.21 9.46
CA ASN A 174 4.29 -8.16 8.00
C ASN A 174 2.83 -8.37 7.55
N GLU A 175 1.89 -8.39 8.49
CA GLU A 175 0.45 -8.51 8.20
C GLU A 175 -0.12 -7.16 7.70
N LEU A 176 -1.32 -7.18 7.11
CA LEU A 176 -2.00 -6.00 6.56
C LEU A 176 -1.94 -4.79 7.51
N PRO A 177 -1.74 -3.55 7.02
CA PRO A 177 -1.70 -2.35 7.87
C PRO A 177 -2.89 -2.30 8.84
N LEU A 178 -2.67 -1.85 10.08
CA LEU A 178 -3.80 -1.70 11.02
C LEU A 178 -4.61 -0.45 10.69
N LEU A 179 -5.94 -0.56 10.76
CA LEU A 179 -6.86 0.55 10.52
C LEU A 179 -6.58 1.75 11.43
N ASP A 180 -6.53 1.53 12.74
CA ASP A 180 -6.28 2.59 13.71
C ASP A 180 -4.91 3.25 13.50
N TYR A 181 -3.89 2.44 13.17
CA TYR A 181 -2.56 2.95 12.88
C TYR A 181 -2.54 3.78 11.58
N THR A 182 -3.25 3.32 10.56
CA THR A 182 -3.37 4.00 9.26
C THR A 182 -4.03 5.36 9.43
N ILE A 183 -5.16 5.43 10.16
CA ILE A 183 -5.86 6.69 10.45
C ILE A 183 -4.99 7.63 11.29
N ALA A 184 -4.38 7.12 12.37
CA ALA A 184 -3.52 7.94 13.23
C ALA A 184 -2.29 8.48 12.48
N GLN A 185 -1.71 7.67 11.58
CA GLN A 185 -0.57 8.09 10.78
C GLN A 185 -0.96 9.13 9.72
N ALA A 186 -2.11 8.96 9.07
CA ALA A 186 -2.67 9.97 8.17
C ALA A 186 -2.83 11.32 8.90
N GLN A 187 -3.43 11.30 10.09
CA GLN A 187 -3.63 12.50 10.92
C GLN A 187 -2.32 13.22 11.24
N ARG A 188 -1.29 12.47 11.64
CA ARG A 188 0.06 13.02 11.90
C ARG A 188 0.69 13.63 10.66
N CYS A 189 0.38 13.12 9.48
CA CYS A 189 0.88 13.62 8.20
C CYS A 189 0.03 14.76 7.61
N GLY A 190 -0.89 15.35 8.38
CA GLY A 190 -1.67 16.50 7.95
C GLY A 190 -2.94 16.14 7.19
N PHE A 191 -3.54 14.99 7.47
CA PHE A 191 -4.81 14.58 6.86
C PHE A 191 -5.93 14.49 7.88
N LYS A 192 -7.16 14.77 7.44
CA LYS A 192 -8.37 14.52 8.22
C LYS A 192 -9.17 13.42 7.55
N LEU A 193 -9.51 12.39 8.29
CA LEU A 193 -10.49 11.39 7.86
C LEU A 193 -11.87 12.05 7.74
N THR A 194 -12.47 11.97 6.56
CA THR A 194 -13.79 12.56 6.27
C THR A 194 -14.85 11.51 5.99
N GLU A 195 -14.46 10.31 5.57
CA GLU A 195 -15.37 9.19 5.39
C GLU A 195 -14.64 7.88 5.71
N GLN A 196 -15.33 6.97 6.38
CA GLN A 196 -14.90 5.59 6.60
C GLN A 196 -16.11 4.69 6.40
N VAL A 197 -15.99 3.72 5.49
CA VAL A 197 -17.04 2.73 5.22
C VAL A 197 -16.43 1.35 5.40
N ASP A 198 -17.05 0.54 6.26
CA ASP A 198 -16.73 -0.88 6.37
C ASP A 198 -17.43 -1.65 5.26
N LEU A 199 -16.64 -2.25 4.38
CA LEU A 199 -17.08 -3.03 3.22
C LEU A 199 -16.72 -4.52 3.40
N SER A 200 -16.26 -4.93 4.59
CA SER A 200 -15.70 -6.26 4.85
C SER A 200 -16.66 -7.38 4.48
N LYS A 201 -17.96 -7.25 4.80
CA LYS A 201 -18.98 -8.25 4.46
C LYS A 201 -19.19 -8.40 2.96
N GLN A 202 -19.09 -7.29 2.23
CA GLN A 202 -19.27 -7.27 0.77
C GLN A 202 -18.02 -7.79 0.07
N ALA A 203 -16.83 -7.55 0.61
CA ALA A 203 -15.56 -7.96 0.02
C ALA A 203 -15.16 -9.41 0.35
N ALA A 204 -15.53 -9.93 1.52
CA ALA A 204 -15.15 -11.27 1.97
C ALA A 204 -15.43 -12.41 0.97
N PRO A 205 -16.56 -12.42 0.21
CA PRO A 205 -16.83 -13.46 -0.78
C PRO A 205 -15.80 -13.54 -1.93
N SER A 206 -14.97 -12.51 -2.13
CA SER A 206 -13.84 -12.60 -3.06
C SER A 206 -12.85 -13.70 -2.69
N VAL A 207 -12.61 -13.93 -1.39
CA VAL A 207 -11.72 -15.02 -0.95
C VAL A 207 -12.35 -16.39 -1.25
N ASP A 208 -13.67 -16.50 -1.05
CA ASP A 208 -14.44 -17.71 -1.37
C ASP A 208 -14.41 -18.01 -2.87
N TYR A 209 -14.59 -16.98 -3.70
CA TYR A 209 -14.44 -17.07 -5.14
C TYR A 209 -13.05 -17.58 -5.53
N LEU A 210 -11.97 -17.00 -4.97
CA LEU A 210 -10.59 -17.41 -5.26
C LEU A 210 -10.35 -18.87 -4.90
N LEU A 211 -10.78 -19.32 -3.72
CA LEU A 211 -10.66 -20.72 -3.30
C LEU A 211 -11.43 -21.66 -4.24
N TRP A 212 -12.67 -21.30 -4.59
CA TRP A 212 -13.51 -22.09 -5.49
C TRP A 212 -12.91 -22.19 -6.90
N VAL A 213 -12.52 -21.06 -7.49
CA VAL A 213 -12.05 -21.02 -8.88
C VAL A 213 -10.67 -21.68 -9.03
N ILE A 214 -9.79 -21.55 -8.05
CA ILE A 214 -8.49 -22.24 -8.03
C ILE A 214 -8.71 -23.75 -7.96
N ALA A 215 -9.59 -24.22 -7.07
CA ALA A 215 -9.90 -25.64 -6.96
C ALA A 215 -10.50 -26.20 -8.25
N LYS A 216 -11.42 -25.45 -8.88
CA LYS A 216 -12.07 -25.82 -10.16
C LYS A 216 -11.07 -25.98 -11.30
N TYR A 217 -10.09 -25.07 -11.41
CA TYR A 217 -9.13 -25.05 -12.51
C TYR A 217 -7.74 -25.57 -12.12
N ARG A 218 -7.60 -26.28 -10.99
CA ARG A 218 -6.31 -26.70 -10.43
C ARG A 218 -5.38 -27.38 -11.44
N THR A 219 -5.87 -28.41 -12.13
CA THR A 219 -5.09 -29.15 -13.13
C THR A 219 -4.65 -28.26 -14.27
N ASN A 220 -5.52 -27.35 -14.73
CA ASN A 220 -5.19 -26.38 -15.77
C ASN A 220 -4.11 -25.43 -15.28
N ILE A 221 -4.24 -24.84 -14.09
CA ILE A 221 -3.25 -23.92 -13.51
C ILE A 221 -1.86 -24.55 -13.46
N LEU A 222 -1.74 -25.78 -12.93
CA LEU A 222 -0.45 -26.46 -12.80
C LEU A 222 0.21 -26.70 -14.17
N LEU A 223 -0.56 -27.15 -15.15
CA LEU A 223 -0.06 -27.48 -16.48
C LEU A 223 0.28 -26.22 -17.29
N ASP A 224 -0.61 -25.25 -17.28
CA ASP A 224 -0.52 -24.06 -18.13
C ASP A 224 0.46 -23.03 -17.55
N LEU A 225 0.49 -22.81 -16.24
CA LEU A 225 1.42 -21.88 -15.58
C LEU A 225 2.75 -22.53 -15.17
N GLN A 226 2.92 -23.84 -15.41
CA GLN A 226 4.12 -24.62 -15.05
C GLN A 226 4.49 -24.48 -13.57
N LEU A 227 3.47 -24.48 -12.70
CA LEU A 227 3.64 -24.37 -11.25
C LEU A 227 3.77 -25.75 -10.61
N GLU A 228 4.59 -25.84 -9.57
CA GLU A 228 4.61 -27.02 -8.71
C GLU A 228 3.32 -27.10 -7.87
N SER A 229 2.82 -28.33 -7.64
CA SER A 229 1.61 -28.55 -6.83
C SER A 229 1.76 -28.04 -5.39
N SER A 230 2.99 -28.05 -4.85
CA SER A 230 3.35 -27.47 -3.54
C SER A 230 2.99 -26.00 -3.46
N ILE A 231 3.43 -25.19 -4.44
CA ILE A 231 3.20 -23.74 -4.51
C ILE A 231 1.70 -23.43 -4.52
N LEU A 232 0.92 -24.16 -5.32
CA LEU A 232 -0.53 -23.93 -5.39
C LEU A 232 -1.25 -24.33 -4.09
N THR A 233 -0.78 -25.40 -3.44
CA THR A 233 -1.29 -25.83 -2.12
C THR A 233 -0.97 -24.80 -1.03
N GLU A 234 0.20 -24.18 -1.08
CA GLU A 234 0.58 -23.08 -0.18
C GLU A 234 -0.29 -21.84 -0.39
N LEU A 235 -0.61 -21.49 -1.64
CA LEU A 235 -1.54 -20.41 -1.95
C LEU A 235 -2.94 -20.67 -1.41
N GLU A 236 -3.50 -21.86 -1.64
CA GLU A 236 -4.80 -22.27 -1.09
C GLU A 236 -4.80 -22.23 0.45
N THR A 237 -3.73 -22.71 1.08
CA THR A 237 -3.55 -22.65 2.53
C THR A 237 -3.50 -21.20 3.03
N SER A 238 -2.84 -20.31 2.30
CA SER A 238 -2.81 -18.88 2.61
C SER A 238 -4.20 -18.24 2.48
N LEU A 239 -4.93 -18.53 1.40
CA LEU A 239 -6.29 -18.03 1.18
C LEU A 239 -7.28 -18.54 2.24
N GLN A 240 -7.16 -19.80 2.67
CA GLN A 240 -7.95 -20.34 3.79
C GLN A 240 -7.67 -19.57 5.09
N LYS A 241 -6.39 -19.24 5.37
CA LYS A 241 -6.05 -18.39 6.52
C LYS A 241 -6.66 -16.99 6.40
N TYR A 242 -6.63 -16.40 5.20
CA TYR A 242 -7.29 -15.12 4.94
C TYR A 242 -8.79 -15.19 5.22
N GLN A 243 -9.48 -16.20 4.67
CA GLN A 243 -10.91 -16.45 4.91
C GLN A 243 -11.21 -16.53 6.41
N GLN A 244 -10.42 -17.28 7.18
CA GLN A 244 -10.58 -17.38 8.63
C GLN A 244 -10.33 -16.05 9.34
N LYS A 245 -9.34 -15.25 8.90
CA LYS A 245 -9.09 -13.91 9.45
C LYS A 245 -10.26 -12.94 9.17
N TYR A 246 -10.90 -13.02 8.00
CA TYR A 246 -12.13 -12.27 7.71
C TYR A 246 -13.29 -12.71 8.60
N LEU A 247 -13.55 -14.03 8.69
CA LEU A 247 -14.61 -14.58 9.55
C LEU A 247 -14.44 -14.20 11.03
N ALA A 248 -13.19 -14.12 11.49
CA ALA A 248 -12.85 -13.73 12.86
C ALA A 248 -12.85 -12.20 13.08
N GLY A 249 -13.07 -11.37 12.05
CA GLY A 249 -12.94 -9.91 12.16
C GLY A 249 -11.53 -9.46 12.55
N ILE A 250 -10.51 -10.21 12.11
CA ILE A 250 -9.10 -9.83 12.21
C ILE A 250 -8.73 -8.96 11.00
N TYR A 251 -9.15 -9.41 9.82
CA TYR A 251 -9.07 -8.66 8.56
C TYR A 251 -10.44 -8.13 8.18
N GLY A 252 -10.41 -7.07 7.37
CA GLY A 252 -11.57 -6.47 6.78
C GLY A 252 -11.20 -5.72 5.50
N TYR A 253 -12.20 -5.11 4.89
CA TYR A 253 -12.05 -4.25 3.72
C TYR A 253 -12.71 -2.92 4.01
N VAL A 254 -12.02 -1.83 3.77
CA VAL A 254 -12.51 -0.48 4.10
C VAL A 254 -12.35 0.47 2.94
N PHE A 255 -13.29 1.40 2.83
CA PHE A 255 -13.06 2.64 2.12
C PHE A 255 -12.74 3.75 3.10
N LEU A 256 -11.65 4.49 2.85
CA LEU A 256 -11.22 5.65 3.61
C LEU A 256 -11.07 6.84 2.68
N GLN A 257 -11.72 7.95 3.04
CA GLN A 257 -11.52 9.25 2.41
C GLN A 257 -10.80 10.17 3.39
N PHE A 258 -9.65 10.69 2.96
CA PHE A 258 -8.92 11.72 3.68
C PHE A 258 -8.91 13.02 2.90
N THR A 259 -9.02 14.14 3.60
CA THR A 259 -8.76 15.47 3.04
C THR A 259 -7.44 16.00 3.57
N LYS A 260 -6.58 16.51 2.68
CA LYS A 260 -5.36 17.22 3.06
C LYS A 260 -5.72 18.47 3.85
N THR A 261 -5.11 18.63 5.02
CA THR A 261 -5.28 19.78 5.91
C THR A 261 -4.01 20.63 5.92
N VAL A 262 -3.61 21.13 7.09
CA VAL A 262 -2.41 21.94 7.23
C VAL A 262 -1.17 21.05 7.23
N THR A 263 -0.09 21.54 6.62
CA THR A 263 1.22 20.88 6.71
C THR A 263 1.61 20.80 8.19
N PRO A 264 1.91 19.60 8.71
CA PRO A 264 2.45 19.46 10.06
C PRO A 264 3.75 20.26 10.19
N ARG A 265 3.99 20.86 11.36
CA ARG A 265 5.24 21.59 11.64
C ARG A 265 6.46 20.71 11.38
N TRP A 266 6.38 19.45 11.81
CA TRP A 266 7.43 18.45 11.62
C TRP A 266 6.99 17.40 10.61
N GLN A 267 7.81 17.19 9.58
CA GLN A 267 7.64 16.07 8.67
C GLN A 267 8.44 14.88 9.19
N ILE A 268 7.74 13.82 9.57
CA ILE A 268 8.35 12.63 10.18
C ILE A 268 8.65 11.62 9.07
N ASN A 269 9.90 11.22 8.86
CA ASN A 269 10.25 10.27 7.82
C ASN A 269 11.04 9.08 8.40
N ILE A 270 10.97 7.94 7.72
CA ILE A 270 11.96 6.87 7.89
C ILE A 270 13.26 7.36 7.26
N ILE A 271 14.38 7.12 7.93
CA ILE A 271 15.68 7.55 7.44
C ILE A 271 16.03 6.84 6.11
N THR A 272 16.67 7.57 5.20
CA THR A 272 17.33 7.04 4.01
C THR A 272 18.84 7.26 4.10
N VAL A 273 19.62 6.60 3.24
CA VAL A 273 21.09 6.77 3.20
C VAL A 273 21.48 8.24 2.98
N GLN A 274 20.66 8.98 2.23
CA GLN A 274 20.86 10.40 1.92
C GLN A 274 20.71 11.30 3.17
N ASP A 275 20.02 10.83 4.21
CA ASP A 275 19.74 11.59 5.42
C ASP A 275 20.86 11.46 6.47
N ILE A 276 21.73 10.45 6.35
CA ILE A 276 22.79 10.13 7.33
C ILE A 276 23.68 11.35 7.65
N PRO A 277 24.16 12.14 6.66
CA PRO A 277 24.96 13.34 6.96
C PRO A 277 24.21 14.35 7.83
N ALA A 278 22.91 14.55 7.59
CA ALA A 278 22.08 15.46 8.37
C ALA A 278 21.83 14.95 9.80
N VAL A 279 21.70 13.63 9.98
CA VAL A 279 21.63 13.01 11.31
C VAL A 279 22.94 13.18 12.09
N CYS A 280 24.08 12.99 11.44
CA CYS A 280 25.40 13.22 12.06
C CYS A 280 25.54 14.69 12.51
N ASN A 281 25.09 15.64 11.69
CA ASN A 281 25.08 17.06 12.04
C ASN A 281 24.22 17.34 13.30
N LEU A 282 23.03 16.74 13.39
CA LEU A 282 22.18 16.86 14.58
C LEU A 282 22.85 16.27 15.82
N PHE A 283 23.52 15.12 15.70
CA PHE A 283 24.27 14.53 16.80
C PHE A 283 25.35 15.45 17.33
N ASN A 284 26.16 16.02 16.44
CA ASN A 284 27.25 16.92 16.81
C ASN A 284 26.73 18.21 17.47
N GLU A 285 25.53 18.68 17.09
CA GLU A 285 24.85 19.80 17.76
C GLU A 285 24.41 19.44 19.19
N VAL A 286 23.89 18.22 19.37
CA VAL A 286 23.24 17.78 20.61
C VAL A 286 24.25 17.30 21.66
N PHE A 287 25.27 16.56 21.24
CA PHE A 287 26.20 15.84 22.13
C PHE A 287 27.63 16.41 22.15
N ALA A 288 27.86 17.61 21.61
CA ALA A 288 29.16 18.27 21.68
C ALA A 288 29.79 18.17 23.09
N PRO A 289 31.09 17.80 23.20
CA PRO A 289 32.09 17.72 22.13
C PRO A 289 32.12 16.40 21.35
N GLU A 290 31.29 15.41 21.69
CA GLU A 290 31.26 14.13 20.95
C GLU A 290 30.78 14.32 19.52
N THR A 291 31.34 13.54 18.60
CA THR A 291 31.01 13.61 17.19
C THR A 291 30.58 12.26 16.62
N MET A 292 29.62 12.28 15.70
CA MET A 292 29.24 11.13 14.89
C MET A 292 29.66 11.32 13.44
N THR A 293 30.37 10.33 12.89
CA THR A 293 30.64 10.21 11.46
C THR A 293 29.65 9.23 10.82
N PRO A 294 29.46 9.26 9.49
CA PRO A 294 28.65 8.27 8.78
C PRO A 294 29.07 6.83 9.05
N GLU A 295 30.39 6.56 9.17
CA GLU A 295 30.92 5.23 9.49
C GLU A 295 30.52 4.80 10.91
N PHE A 296 30.57 5.72 11.87
CA PHE A 296 30.12 5.44 13.23
C PHE A 296 28.61 5.21 13.30
N TRP A 297 27.82 5.99 12.55
CA TRP A 297 26.39 5.77 12.41
C TRP A 297 26.10 4.39 11.80
N HIS A 298 26.80 4.03 10.73
CA HIS A 298 26.64 2.74 10.06
C HIS A 298 27.02 1.57 10.96
N TRP A 299 28.12 1.67 11.72
CA TRP A 299 28.48 0.67 12.73
C TRP A 299 27.35 0.43 13.74
N LYS A 300 26.70 1.52 14.17
CA LYS A 300 25.64 1.49 15.19
C LYS A 300 24.30 0.98 14.65
N TYR A 301 23.87 1.49 13.50
CA TYR A 301 22.50 1.32 12.99
C TYR A 301 22.40 0.53 11.69
N GLY A 302 23.46 0.44 10.89
CA GLY A 302 23.43 -0.17 9.56
C GLY A 302 23.23 -1.69 9.56
N ASP A 303 23.48 -2.31 8.41
CA ASP A 303 23.30 -3.75 8.16
C ASP A 303 21.85 -4.24 8.34
N ASN A 304 20.87 -3.43 7.91
CA ASN A 304 19.43 -3.72 8.02
C ASN A 304 18.94 -3.86 9.47
N ARG A 305 19.64 -3.24 10.42
CA ARG A 305 19.24 -3.18 11.84
C ARG A 305 18.49 -1.89 12.15
N GLU A 306 18.51 -0.91 11.25
CA GLU A 306 17.97 0.41 11.46
C GLU A 306 16.45 0.41 11.51
N LEU A 307 15.92 0.97 12.60
CA LEU A 307 14.52 1.34 12.73
C LEU A 307 14.49 2.80 13.17
N CYS A 308 15.06 3.66 12.33
CA CYS A 308 15.32 5.05 12.65
C CYS A 308 14.31 5.98 11.99
N ILE A 309 13.84 6.96 12.77
CA ILE A 309 12.87 7.96 12.34
C ILE A 309 13.47 9.33 12.57
N VAL A 310 13.26 10.24 11.61
CA VAL A 310 13.72 11.62 11.64
C VAL A 310 12.55 12.59 11.60
N ALA A 311 12.69 13.73 12.27
CA ALA A 311 11.77 14.85 12.18
C ALA A 311 12.43 16.00 11.43
N TRP A 312 11.83 16.42 10.33
CA TRP A 312 12.27 17.53 9.50
C TRP A 312 11.50 18.81 9.81
N HIS A 313 12.21 19.94 9.86
CA HIS A 313 11.63 21.27 9.91
C HIS A 313 12.52 22.23 9.10
N ASN A 314 11.94 22.97 8.16
CA ASN A 314 12.65 23.92 7.29
C ASN A 314 13.92 23.33 6.64
N ASN A 315 13.80 22.15 6.03
CA ASN A 315 14.90 21.40 5.38
C ASN A 315 16.07 21.05 6.31
N LYS A 316 15.84 21.01 7.63
CA LYS A 316 16.80 20.53 8.62
C LYS A 316 16.20 19.37 9.41
N ILE A 317 16.98 18.32 9.66
CA ILE A 317 16.63 17.32 10.67
C ILE A 317 16.77 17.96 12.05
N VAL A 318 15.64 18.06 12.75
CA VAL A 318 15.56 18.66 14.08
C VAL A 318 15.26 17.64 15.17
N GLY A 319 14.86 16.43 14.79
CA GLY A 319 14.66 15.31 15.70
C GLY A 319 15.12 13.99 15.09
N TYR A 320 15.58 13.07 15.93
CA TYR A 320 15.98 11.73 15.54
C TYR A 320 15.66 10.74 16.65
N LEU A 321 15.09 9.61 16.28
CA LEU A 321 14.88 8.45 17.13
C LEU A 321 15.60 7.25 16.51
N GLY A 322 16.73 6.86 17.10
CA GLY A 322 17.54 5.72 16.67
C GLY A 322 17.04 4.43 17.28
N GLY A 323 16.55 3.52 16.44
CA GLY A 323 16.17 2.16 16.83
C GLY A 323 17.09 1.12 16.20
N ILE A 324 17.45 0.10 16.99
CA ILE A 324 18.22 -1.06 16.54
C ILE A 324 17.37 -2.30 16.72
N LYS A 325 17.07 -3.01 15.62
CA LYS A 325 16.42 -4.31 15.65
C LYS A 325 17.36 -5.34 16.27
N LYS A 326 16.90 -6.05 17.30
CA LYS A 326 17.63 -7.13 17.96
C LYS A 326 16.76 -8.37 18.12
N GLU A 327 17.36 -9.53 17.90
CA GLU A 327 16.77 -10.79 18.32
C GLU A 327 16.99 -10.98 19.82
N ILE A 328 15.93 -11.35 20.53
CA ILE A 328 15.93 -11.63 21.96
C ILE A 328 15.19 -12.94 22.22
N TYR A 329 15.48 -13.57 23.36
CA TYR A 329 14.63 -14.62 23.91
C TYR A 329 13.63 -13.99 24.87
N TYR A 330 12.37 -13.95 24.47
CA TYR A 330 11.26 -13.48 25.30
C TYR A 330 10.46 -14.70 25.75
N PHE A 331 10.49 -15.00 27.05
CA PHE A 331 9.89 -16.22 27.63
C PHE A 331 10.30 -17.52 26.90
N GLY A 332 11.59 -17.64 26.57
CA GLY A 332 12.14 -18.82 25.89
C GLY A 332 11.83 -18.91 24.40
N GLN A 333 11.11 -17.95 23.83
CA GLN A 333 10.81 -17.89 22.40
C GLN A 333 11.64 -16.79 21.72
N PRO A 334 12.22 -17.05 20.54
CA PRO A 334 12.90 -16.02 19.77
C PRO A 334 11.88 -14.96 19.32
N LYS A 335 12.20 -13.70 19.59
CA LYS A 335 11.40 -12.53 19.21
C LYS A 335 12.32 -11.40 18.75
N PHE A 336 11.80 -10.51 17.92
CA PHE A 336 12.46 -9.25 17.63
C PHE A 336 12.02 -8.17 18.61
N ALA A 337 12.98 -7.43 19.14
CA ALA A 337 12.77 -6.22 19.91
C ALA A 337 13.48 -5.04 19.24
N VAL A 338 13.05 -3.83 19.58
CA VAL A 338 13.72 -2.60 19.19
C VAL A 338 14.45 -2.04 20.40
N GLN A 339 15.78 -1.97 20.33
CA GLN A 339 16.57 -1.25 21.30
C GLN A 339 16.64 0.21 20.86
N ILE A 340 16.07 1.11 21.66
CA ILE A 340 16.23 2.55 21.45
C ILE A 340 17.64 2.95 21.88
N ALA A 341 18.33 3.68 21.01
CA ALA A 341 19.67 4.17 21.22
C ALA A 341 19.66 5.71 21.31
N ASP A 342 20.13 6.43 20.28
CA ASP A 342 20.17 7.89 20.34
C ASP A 342 18.77 8.49 20.16
N VAL A 343 18.38 9.35 21.08
CA VAL A 343 17.19 10.21 20.96
C VAL A 343 17.66 11.64 20.97
N MET A 344 17.48 12.34 19.86
CA MET A 344 18.06 13.66 19.64
C MET A 344 16.97 14.66 19.28
N VAL A 345 17.02 15.84 19.91
CA VAL A 345 16.19 16.99 19.55
C VAL A 345 17.08 18.23 19.53
N SER A 346 17.04 18.95 18.41
CA SER A 346 17.76 20.22 18.21
C SER A 346 17.38 21.20 19.32
N ARG A 347 18.36 21.97 19.80
CA ARG A 347 18.15 22.90 20.94
C ARG A 347 17.00 23.88 20.69
N GLN A 348 16.79 24.27 19.43
CA GLN A 348 15.76 25.23 19.02
C GLN A 348 14.35 24.66 19.02
N GLU A 349 14.19 23.34 19.03
CA GLU A 349 12.88 22.65 19.01
C GLU A 349 12.54 21.96 20.34
N ARG A 350 13.41 22.06 21.36
CA ARG A 350 13.13 21.49 22.68
C ARG A 350 11.97 22.24 23.35
N ALA A 351 11.09 21.49 23.99
CA ALA A 351 9.92 22.01 24.73
C ALA A 351 8.89 22.79 23.88
N VAL A 352 8.93 22.65 22.55
CA VAL A 352 7.85 23.15 21.68
C VAL A 352 6.67 22.18 21.78
N LEU A 353 5.52 22.69 22.22
CA LEU A 353 4.23 21.98 22.22
C LEU A 353 3.38 22.59 21.10
N THR A 354 2.89 21.76 20.17
CA THR A 354 2.08 22.17 19.02
C THR A 354 0.66 21.65 19.11
#